data_AF-A0A7V9U782-F1
#
_entry.id   AF-A0A7V9U782-F1
#
_cell.length_a   1.000
_cell.length_b   1.000
_cell.length_c   1.000
_cell.angle_alpha   90.00
_cell.angle_beta   90.00
_cell.angle_gamma   90.00
#
_symmetry.space_group_name_H-M   'P 1'
#
loop_
_entity.id
_entity.type
_entity.pdbx_description
1 polymer ?
#
loop_
_entity_poly.entity_id
_entity_poly.type
_entity_poly.pdbx_seq_one_letter_code
_entity_poly.pdbx_strand_id
1 'polypeptide(L)'
;MNWRSAENYDDYFQDRTHVSSGTPVELLGKASTMFTYGAGNYTTIRPVEGESFLEVRGGVGDRSAYLAVLEQLVLTDVDTWLAAMPPAVVMPAERDETIAEMLEGVRTPPGFDLGTIPADELGDRYHFGARVTGTVACAWVERWQQSTRAGNEAEAAEAAAALQSSKDWPILLEMNDQGDYPEVLWEIADKVSAGHFPVGYKQGLGCD
;
A
#
# COMPACT_ATOMS: atom_id res chain seq x y z
N MET A 1 -6.94 12.02 4.95
CA MET A 1 -8.41 11.95 5.17
C MET A 1 -8.74 10.49 5.44
N ASN A 2 -9.57 10.19 6.42
CA ASN A 2 -9.88 8.80 6.79
C ASN A 2 -11.37 8.63 7.06
N TRP A 3 -11.98 7.65 6.40
CA TRP A 3 -13.24 7.06 6.85
C TRP A 3 -12.95 6.08 7.97
N ARG A 4 -13.71 6.16 9.06
CA ARG A 4 -13.52 5.35 10.27
C ARG A 4 -14.84 4.74 10.70
N SER A 5 -14.82 3.55 11.31
CA SER A 5 -16.00 2.91 11.87
C SER A 5 -16.68 3.83 12.91
N ALA A 6 -18.02 3.91 12.83
CA ALA A 6 -18.87 4.65 13.75
C ALA A 6 -18.64 4.30 15.22
N GLU A 7 -18.29 3.04 15.51
CA GLU A 7 -18.05 2.55 16.87
C GLU A 7 -16.90 3.28 17.56
N ASN A 8 -15.96 3.83 16.79
CA ASN A 8 -14.81 4.56 17.30
C ASN A 8 -15.06 6.07 17.44
N TYR A 9 -16.27 6.55 17.13
CA TYR A 9 -16.53 7.99 17.06
C TYR A 9 -16.29 8.70 18.38
N ASP A 10 -16.91 8.19 19.46
CA ASP A 10 -16.84 8.83 20.77
C ASP A 10 -15.41 8.88 21.30
N ASP A 11 -14.65 7.78 21.14
CA ASP A 11 -13.24 7.70 21.53
C ASP A 11 -12.38 8.72 20.77
N TYR A 12 -12.55 8.80 19.44
CA TYR A 12 -11.81 9.77 18.64
C TYR A 12 -12.19 11.20 18.98
N PHE A 13 -13.48 11.48 19.10
CA PHE A 13 -13.96 12.82 19.41
C PHE A 13 -13.45 13.27 20.79
N GLN A 14 -13.56 12.40 21.80
CA GLN A 14 -13.06 12.64 23.15
C GLN A 14 -11.54 12.88 23.14
N ASP A 15 -10.76 12.05 22.46
CA ASP A 15 -9.32 12.24 22.34
C ASP A 15 -8.99 13.65 21.78
N ARG A 16 -9.70 14.10 20.74
CA ARG A 16 -9.47 15.46 20.19
C ARG A 16 -9.87 16.56 21.16
N THR A 17 -10.92 16.37 21.96
CA THR A 17 -11.32 17.35 22.99
C THR A 17 -10.28 17.51 24.09
N HIS A 18 -9.45 16.49 24.36
CA HIS A 18 -8.34 16.60 25.30
C HIS A 18 -7.16 17.42 24.73
N VAL A 19 -7.07 17.57 23.40
CA VAL A 19 -6.02 18.36 22.73
C VAL A 19 -6.37 19.84 22.68
N SER A 20 -7.59 20.18 22.25
CA SER A 20 -8.08 21.56 22.20
C SER A 20 -9.59 21.62 22.38
N SER A 21 -10.12 22.79 22.71
CA SER A 21 -11.55 23.03 22.54
C SER A 21 -11.95 22.88 21.07
N GLY A 22 -13.10 22.25 20.84
CA GLY A 22 -13.68 22.12 19.51
C GLY A 22 -14.26 23.45 19.02
N THR A 23 -14.03 23.75 17.75
CA THR A 23 -14.63 24.90 17.06
C THR A 23 -15.60 24.39 16.00
N PRO A 24 -16.86 24.87 15.96
CA PRO A 24 -17.80 24.49 14.92
C PRO A 24 -17.31 24.92 13.53
N VAL A 25 -17.43 24.01 12.56
CA VAL A 25 -17.17 24.23 11.14
C VAL A 25 -18.19 23.46 10.31
N GLU A 26 -18.28 23.73 9.02
CA GLU A 26 -19.02 22.90 8.07
C GLU A 26 -18.05 22.00 7.30
N LEU A 27 -18.40 20.74 7.12
CA LEU A 27 -17.67 19.80 6.28
C LEU A 27 -18.67 18.97 5.48
N LEU A 28 -18.64 19.11 4.16
CA LEU A 28 -19.47 18.34 3.22
C LEU A 28 -20.97 18.43 3.59
N GLY A 29 -21.44 19.67 3.81
CA GLY A 29 -22.84 19.99 4.13
C GLY A 29 -23.29 19.60 5.54
N LYS A 30 -22.38 19.26 6.46
CA LYS A 30 -22.72 18.89 7.84
C LYS A 30 -21.95 19.74 8.85
N ALA A 31 -22.67 20.14 9.90
CA ALA A 31 -22.06 20.71 11.10
C ALA A 31 -21.07 19.70 11.70
N SER A 32 -19.82 20.13 11.82
CA SER A 32 -18.67 19.31 12.21
C SER A 32 -17.82 20.06 13.23
N THR A 33 -16.89 19.37 13.88
CA THR A 33 -16.05 19.96 14.92
C THR A 33 -14.59 19.92 14.50
N MET A 34 -13.96 21.09 14.48
CA MET A 34 -12.54 21.26 14.22
C MET A 34 -11.77 21.42 15.53
N PHE A 35 -10.61 20.77 15.61
CA PHE A 35 -9.65 20.83 16.70
C PHE A 35 -8.28 21.26 16.16
N THR A 36 -7.43 21.83 17.02
CA THR A 36 -6.08 22.28 16.65
C THR A 36 -5.02 21.59 17.50
N TYR A 37 -3.94 21.15 16.85
CA TYR A 37 -2.77 20.56 17.50
C TYR A 37 -1.63 21.58 17.69
N GLY A 38 -1.92 22.87 17.54
CA GLY A 38 -0.93 23.94 17.46
C GLY A 38 -0.96 24.65 16.10
N ALA A 39 -0.10 25.66 15.95
CA ALA A 39 -0.01 26.44 14.73
C ALA A 39 0.28 25.52 13.53
N GLY A 40 -0.56 25.59 12.49
CA GLY A 40 -0.34 24.80 11.29
C GLY A 40 -1.20 23.55 11.15
N ASN A 41 -1.70 22.98 12.24
CA ASN A 41 -2.21 21.59 12.26
C ASN A 41 -3.62 21.51 12.84
N TYR A 42 -4.53 20.99 12.02
CA TYR A 42 -5.96 20.93 12.33
C TYR A 42 -6.50 19.54 12.01
N THR A 43 -7.51 19.12 12.77
CA THR A 43 -8.35 17.97 12.44
C THR A 43 -9.82 18.38 12.52
N THR A 44 -10.64 17.90 11.59
CA THR A 44 -12.09 18.09 11.60
C THR A 44 -12.74 16.72 11.61
N ILE A 45 -13.65 16.52 12.56
CA ILE A 45 -14.46 15.32 12.69
C ILE A 45 -15.89 15.65 12.30
N ARG A 46 -16.37 14.99 11.24
CA ARG A 46 -17.78 14.99 10.82
C ARG A 46 -18.54 13.99 11.71
N PRO A 47 -19.81 14.26 12.10
CA PRO A 47 -20.63 13.29 12.82
C PRO A 47 -20.76 11.95 12.09
N VAL A 48 -21.10 10.90 12.84
CA VAL A 48 -21.41 9.57 12.28
C VAL A 48 -22.55 9.67 11.26
N GLU A 49 -22.37 8.97 10.13
CA GLU A 49 -23.37 8.77 9.09
C GLU A 49 -23.31 7.31 8.63
N GLY A 50 -24.37 6.55 8.90
CA GLY A 50 -24.36 5.10 8.70
C GLY A 50 -23.37 4.41 9.63
N GLU A 51 -22.50 3.56 9.06
CA GLU A 51 -21.52 2.77 9.80
C GLU A 51 -20.16 3.48 9.94
N SER A 52 -20.07 4.76 9.56
CA SER A 52 -18.78 5.46 9.51
C SER A 52 -18.87 6.94 9.88
N PHE A 53 -17.72 7.52 10.19
CA PHE A 53 -17.52 8.97 10.28
C PHE A 53 -16.25 9.37 9.52
N LEU A 54 -16.16 10.67 9.19
CA LEU A 54 -15.04 11.22 8.43
C LEU A 54 -14.14 12.06 9.35
N GLU A 55 -12.84 11.76 9.32
CA GLU A 55 -11.79 12.60 9.89
C GLU A 55 -10.91 13.19 8.77
N VAL A 56 -10.81 14.52 8.73
CA VAL A 56 -9.87 15.23 7.85
C VAL A 56 -8.82 15.91 8.71
N ARG A 57 -7.57 15.45 8.61
CA ARG A 57 -6.43 16.04 9.33
C ARG A 57 -5.37 16.50 8.33
N GLY A 58 -4.77 17.66 8.59
CA GLY A 58 -3.73 18.19 7.71
C GLY A 58 -2.93 19.32 8.35
N GLY A 59 -1.67 19.43 7.90
CA GLY A 59 -0.78 20.54 8.19
C GLY A 59 -0.69 21.46 6.97
N VAL A 60 -1.57 22.46 6.85
CA VAL A 60 -1.75 23.24 5.60
C VAL A 60 -1.59 24.74 5.79
N GLY A 61 -0.81 25.14 6.81
CA GLY A 61 -0.61 26.54 7.16
C GLY A 61 -1.65 27.02 8.16
N ASP A 62 -2.15 28.24 8.00
CA ASP A 62 -3.10 28.80 8.96
C ASP A 62 -4.51 28.17 8.86
N ARG A 63 -5.38 28.56 9.79
CA ARG A 63 -6.77 28.08 9.85
C ARG A 63 -7.53 28.36 8.56
N SER A 64 -7.31 29.51 7.92
CA SER A 64 -8.03 29.90 6.71
C SER A 64 -7.64 29.00 5.54
N ALA A 65 -6.35 28.69 5.41
CA ALA A 65 -5.85 27.74 4.43
C ALA A 65 -6.43 26.33 4.65
N TYR A 66 -6.54 25.90 5.92
CA TYR A 66 -7.18 24.62 6.23
C TYR A 66 -8.66 24.58 5.86
N LEU A 67 -9.43 25.62 6.17
CA LEU A 67 -10.84 25.71 5.78
C LEU A 67 -11.01 25.72 4.25
N ALA A 68 -10.14 26.43 3.52
CA ALA A 68 -10.14 26.45 2.06
C ALA A 68 -9.87 25.07 1.44
N VAL A 69 -9.13 24.19 2.13
CA VAL A 69 -8.96 22.78 1.71
C VAL A 69 -10.24 21.98 1.96
N LEU A 70 -10.91 22.17 3.11
CA LEU A 70 -12.18 21.49 3.40
C LEU A 70 -13.28 21.82 2.38
N GLU A 71 -13.32 23.08 1.93
CA GLU A 71 -14.27 23.56 0.91
C GLU A 71 -14.06 22.93 -0.48
N GLN A 72 -12.86 22.40 -0.77
CA GLN A 72 -12.55 21.72 -2.02
C GLN A 72 -12.94 20.23 -2.01
N LEU A 73 -13.29 19.68 -0.85
CA LEU A 73 -13.68 18.28 -0.75
C LEU A 73 -15.05 18.05 -1.37
N VAL A 74 -15.17 16.97 -2.13
CA VAL A 74 -16.42 16.54 -2.77
C VAL A 74 -16.73 15.12 -2.33
N LEU A 75 -17.97 14.88 -1.89
CA LEU A 75 -18.48 13.53 -1.71
C LEU A 75 -18.89 12.98 -3.06
N THR A 76 -18.41 11.78 -3.37
CA THR A 76 -18.67 11.11 -4.64
C THR A 76 -18.81 9.61 -4.43
N ASP A 77 -19.45 8.92 -5.37
CA ASP A 77 -19.55 7.47 -5.36
C ASP A 77 -18.26 6.81 -5.87
N VAL A 78 -18.15 5.49 -5.64
CA VAL A 78 -16.97 4.70 -6.02
C VAL A 78 -16.73 4.77 -7.53
N ASP A 79 -17.79 4.71 -8.35
CA ASP A 79 -17.67 4.69 -9.80
C ASP A 79 -17.12 6.02 -10.33
N THR A 80 -17.58 7.16 -9.79
CA THR A 80 -17.11 8.49 -10.15
C THR A 80 -15.68 8.73 -9.68
N TRP A 81 -15.33 8.24 -8.48
CA TRP A 81 -13.95 8.31 -7.98
C TRP A 81 -13.00 7.47 -8.84
N LEU A 82 -13.39 6.25 -9.19
CA LEU A 82 -12.64 5.37 -10.08
C LEU A 82 -12.50 5.97 -11.49
N ALA A 83 -13.56 6.56 -12.03
CA ALA A 83 -13.53 7.22 -13.34
C ALA A 83 -12.62 8.47 -13.37
N ALA A 84 -12.29 9.03 -12.22
CA ALA A 84 -11.37 10.16 -12.09
C ALA A 84 -9.90 9.73 -11.92
N MET A 85 -9.61 8.42 -11.83
CA MET A 85 -8.23 7.94 -11.69
C MET A 85 -7.40 8.26 -12.93
N PRO A 86 -6.12 8.64 -12.76
CA PRO A 86 -5.21 8.79 -13.89
C PRO A 86 -5.11 7.50 -14.72
N PRO A 87 -4.89 7.57 -16.05
CA PRO A 87 -4.77 6.38 -16.90
C PRO A 87 -3.64 5.41 -16.52
N ALA A 88 -2.69 5.83 -15.68
CA ALA A 88 -1.60 4.99 -15.21
C ALA A 88 -2.00 4.03 -14.07
N VAL A 89 -3.15 4.27 -13.42
CA VAL A 89 -3.64 3.44 -12.31
C VAL A 89 -4.20 2.13 -12.86
N VAL A 90 -3.81 1.02 -12.23
CA VAL A 90 -4.40 -0.30 -12.51
C VAL A 90 -5.78 -0.35 -11.86
N MET A 91 -6.83 -0.51 -12.67
CA MET A 91 -8.21 -0.49 -12.16
C MET A 91 -8.58 -1.81 -11.48
N PRO A 92 -9.50 -1.82 -10.49
CA PRO A 92 -9.92 -3.06 -9.83
C PRO A 92 -10.43 -4.13 -10.79
N ALA A 93 -11.12 -3.72 -11.86
CA ALA A 93 -11.66 -4.63 -12.86
C ALA A 93 -10.58 -5.26 -13.77
N GLU A 94 -9.42 -4.64 -13.90
CA GLU A 94 -8.30 -5.05 -14.75
C GLU A 94 -7.24 -5.84 -13.97
N ARG A 95 -7.43 -5.96 -12.65
CA ARG A 95 -6.44 -6.49 -11.71
C ARG A 95 -5.90 -7.85 -12.13
N ASP A 96 -6.78 -8.83 -12.32
CA ASP A 96 -6.36 -10.23 -12.53
C ASP A 96 -5.63 -10.41 -13.86
N GLU A 97 -6.09 -9.71 -14.90
CA GLU A 97 -5.42 -9.67 -16.20
C GLU A 97 -4.04 -9.02 -16.09
N THR A 98 -3.94 -7.90 -15.37
CA THR A 98 -2.67 -7.20 -15.14
C THR A 98 -1.68 -8.06 -14.34
N ILE A 99 -2.14 -8.79 -13.32
CA ILE A 99 -1.30 -9.74 -12.57
C ILE A 99 -0.78 -10.83 -13.51
N ALA A 100 -1.64 -11.42 -14.34
CA ALA A 100 -1.25 -12.45 -15.27
C ALA A 100 -0.18 -11.94 -16.26
N GLU A 101 -0.36 -10.74 -16.80
CA GLU A 101 0.61 -10.06 -17.66
C GLU A 101 1.96 -9.85 -16.95
N MET A 102 1.94 -9.32 -15.73
CA MET A 102 3.16 -9.05 -14.95
C MET A 102 3.94 -10.32 -14.58
N LEU A 103 3.25 -11.46 -14.51
CA LEU A 103 3.88 -12.76 -14.22
C LEU A 103 4.40 -13.47 -15.47
N GLU A 104 4.20 -12.91 -16.68
CA GLU A 104 4.80 -13.46 -17.88
C GLU A 104 6.33 -13.44 -17.79
N GLY A 105 6.96 -14.61 -17.92
CA GLY A 105 8.42 -14.76 -17.76
C GLY A 105 8.90 -14.76 -16.31
N VAL A 106 8.02 -14.63 -15.32
CA VAL A 106 8.34 -14.74 -13.90
C VAL A 106 8.20 -16.19 -13.44
N ARG A 107 9.26 -16.75 -12.85
CA ARG A 107 9.19 -18.10 -12.27
C ARG A 107 8.53 -18.04 -10.89
N THR A 108 7.31 -18.53 -10.76
CA THR A 108 6.59 -18.60 -9.47
C THR A 108 6.91 -19.89 -8.71
N PRO A 109 6.83 -19.89 -7.36
CA PRO A 109 6.94 -21.11 -6.57
C PRO A 109 5.90 -22.17 -6.97
N PRO A 110 6.20 -23.47 -6.82
CA PRO A 110 5.20 -24.51 -7.00
C PRO A 110 3.99 -24.29 -6.08
N GLY A 111 2.79 -24.25 -6.65
CA GLY A 111 1.55 -23.99 -5.92
C GLY A 111 1.33 -22.54 -5.51
N PHE A 112 2.05 -21.58 -6.11
CA PHE A 112 1.83 -20.16 -5.87
C PHE A 112 0.38 -19.76 -6.17
N ASP A 113 -0.27 -19.13 -5.19
CA ASP A 113 -1.66 -18.69 -5.26
C ASP A 113 -1.71 -17.18 -5.51
N LEU A 114 -2.34 -16.77 -6.63
CA LEU A 114 -2.51 -15.37 -6.98
C LEU A 114 -3.33 -14.59 -5.93
N GLY A 115 -4.20 -15.29 -5.18
CA GLY A 115 -4.96 -14.70 -4.07
C GLY A 115 -4.09 -14.22 -2.91
N THR A 116 -2.80 -14.59 -2.87
CA THR A 116 -1.82 -14.08 -1.88
C THR A 116 -1.31 -12.68 -2.20
N ILE A 117 -1.54 -12.17 -3.41
CA ILE A 117 -1.17 -10.81 -3.80
C ILE A 117 -2.21 -9.86 -3.18
N PRO A 118 -1.82 -8.90 -2.32
CA PRO A 118 -2.78 -8.03 -1.64
C PRO A 118 -3.61 -7.18 -2.63
N ALA A 119 -4.90 -7.02 -2.37
CA ALA A 119 -5.90 -6.46 -3.29
C ALA A 119 -6.36 -5.03 -2.93
N ASP A 120 -5.85 -4.48 -1.84
CA ASP A 120 -6.41 -3.36 -1.08
C ASP A 120 -5.86 -1.98 -1.44
N GLU A 121 -4.93 -1.88 -2.40
CA GLU A 121 -4.38 -0.60 -2.84
C GLU A 121 -4.50 -0.41 -4.35
N LEU A 122 -5.12 0.70 -4.75
CA LEU A 122 -4.95 1.24 -6.09
C LEU A 122 -3.54 1.82 -6.20
N GLY A 123 -2.82 1.40 -7.23
CA GLY A 123 -1.51 1.92 -7.55
C GLY A 123 -1.36 2.06 -9.06
N ASP A 124 -0.38 2.86 -9.46
CA ASP A 124 0.09 2.79 -10.84
C ASP A 124 0.77 1.44 -11.11
N ARG A 125 1.08 1.20 -12.39
CA ARG A 125 1.72 -0.05 -12.83
C ARG A 125 3.03 -0.36 -12.11
N TYR A 126 3.82 0.65 -11.72
CA TYR A 126 5.08 0.45 -11.00
C TYR A 126 4.83 -0.07 -9.58
N HIS A 127 3.96 0.60 -8.82
CA HIS A 127 3.62 0.18 -7.45
C HIS A 127 2.92 -1.18 -7.46
N PHE A 128 2.11 -1.43 -8.48
CA PHE A 128 1.44 -2.70 -8.67
C PHE A 128 2.44 -3.84 -9.01
N GLY A 129 3.39 -3.57 -9.90
CA GLY A 129 4.47 -4.50 -10.23
C GLY A 129 5.36 -4.84 -9.03
N ALA A 130 5.67 -3.85 -8.19
CA ALA A 130 6.40 -4.06 -6.93
C ALA A 130 5.66 -5.01 -5.99
N ARG A 131 4.33 -4.87 -5.88
CA ARG A 131 3.50 -5.77 -5.07
C ARG A 131 3.53 -7.20 -5.62
N VAL A 132 3.26 -7.38 -6.92
CA VAL A 132 3.22 -8.70 -7.57
C VAL A 132 4.57 -9.41 -7.44
N THR A 133 5.65 -8.75 -7.84
CA THR A 133 7.00 -9.34 -7.81
C THR A 133 7.53 -9.52 -6.40
N GLY A 134 7.18 -8.62 -5.47
CA GLY A 134 7.47 -8.74 -4.05
C GLY A 134 6.84 -9.96 -3.41
N THR A 135 5.54 -10.21 -3.66
CA THR A 135 4.85 -11.42 -3.17
C THR A 135 5.52 -12.69 -3.68
N VAL A 136 5.87 -12.76 -4.98
CA VAL A 136 6.58 -13.91 -5.57
C VAL A 136 7.96 -14.10 -4.94
N ALA A 137 8.74 -13.02 -4.81
CA ALA A 137 10.09 -13.06 -4.25
C ALA A 137 10.07 -13.47 -2.77
N CYS A 138 9.12 -12.97 -1.98
CA CYS A 138 8.96 -13.38 -0.58
C CYS A 138 8.68 -14.87 -0.45
N ALA A 139 7.77 -15.41 -1.24
CA ALA A 139 7.47 -16.84 -1.23
C ALA A 139 8.71 -17.69 -1.59
N TRP A 140 9.57 -17.23 -2.51
CA TRP A 140 10.84 -17.91 -2.79
C TRP A 140 11.85 -17.79 -1.65
N VAL A 141 12.00 -16.63 -1.02
CA VAL A 141 12.91 -16.45 0.13
C VAL A 141 12.48 -17.34 1.30
N GLU A 142 11.17 -17.44 1.57
CA GLU A 142 10.62 -18.32 2.60
C GLU A 142 10.90 -19.79 2.28
N ARG A 143 10.66 -20.22 1.04
CA ARG A 143 10.95 -21.58 0.60
C ARG A 143 12.45 -21.91 0.69
N TRP A 144 13.32 -20.99 0.29
CA TRP A 144 14.76 -21.12 0.43
C TRP A 144 15.14 -21.33 1.90
N GLN A 145 14.66 -20.47 2.81
CA GLN A 145 14.96 -20.55 4.23
C GLN A 145 14.49 -21.88 4.84
N GLN A 146 13.27 -22.33 4.51
CA GLN A 146 12.72 -23.59 5.00
C GLN A 146 13.54 -24.79 4.50
N SER A 147 13.90 -24.79 3.22
CA SER A 147 14.70 -25.85 2.59
C SER A 147 16.10 -25.94 3.18
N THR A 148 16.77 -24.80 3.38
CA THR A 148 18.09 -24.75 4.05
C THR A 148 18.02 -25.30 5.48
N ARG A 149 16.97 -24.95 6.25
CA ARG A 149 16.77 -25.48 7.62
C ARG A 149 16.50 -26.98 7.63
N ALA A 150 15.81 -27.49 6.63
CA ALA A 150 15.50 -28.91 6.48
C ALA A 150 16.67 -29.73 5.90
N GLY A 151 17.75 -29.09 5.44
CA GLY A 151 18.85 -29.75 4.74
C GLY A 151 18.49 -30.22 3.33
N ASN A 152 17.42 -29.69 2.74
CA ASN A 152 17.01 -30.00 1.37
C ASN A 152 17.74 -29.07 0.39
N GLU A 153 18.95 -29.46 0.01
CA GLU A 153 19.82 -28.65 -0.86
C GLU A 153 19.23 -28.43 -2.26
N ALA A 154 18.50 -29.40 -2.80
CA ALA A 154 17.91 -29.28 -4.13
C ALA A 154 16.82 -28.19 -4.18
N GLU A 155 15.94 -28.16 -3.18
CA GLU A 155 14.89 -27.13 -3.12
C GLU A 155 15.44 -25.75 -2.75
N ALA A 156 16.48 -25.69 -1.90
CA ALA A 156 17.17 -24.43 -1.64
C ALA A 156 17.84 -23.89 -2.91
N ALA A 157 18.52 -24.74 -3.69
CA ALA A 157 19.13 -24.33 -4.95
C ALA A 157 18.09 -23.88 -5.99
N GLU A 158 16.93 -24.54 -6.06
CA GLU A 158 15.84 -24.12 -6.93
C GLU A 158 15.33 -22.72 -6.56
N ALA A 159 15.08 -22.47 -5.28
CA ALA A 159 14.59 -21.18 -4.81
C ALA A 159 15.59 -20.05 -5.08
N ALA A 160 16.88 -20.30 -4.84
CA ALA A 160 17.94 -19.35 -5.17
C ALA A 160 18.02 -19.07 -6.68
N ALA A 161 17.93 -20.10 -7.52
CA ALA A 161 17.95 -19.94 -8.98
C ALA A 161 16.73 -19.17 -9.50
N ALA A 162 15.55 -19.40 -8.92
CA ALA A 162 14.34 -18.67 -9.27
C ALA A 162 14.47 -17.18 -8.91
N LEU A 163 14.97 -16.86 -7.71
CA LEU A 163 15.27 -15.47 -7.33
C LEU A 163 16.34 -14.84 -8.22
N GLN A 164 17.39 -15.58 -8.59
CA GLN A 164 18.43 -15.05 -9.46
C GLN A 164 17.91 -14.68 -10.86
N SER A 165 16.91 -15.41 -11.36
CA SER A 165 16.26 -15.12 -12.65
C SER A 165 15.49 -13.79 -12.66
N SER A 166 15.31 -13.14 -11.51
CA SER A 166 14.62 -11.84 -11.41
C SER A 166 15.30 -10.72 -12.18
N LYS A 167 16.59 -10.85 -12.50
CA LYS A 167 17.31 -9.92 -13.37
C LYS A 167 16.81 -9.96 -14.82
N ASP A 168 16.06 -10.99 -15.18
CA ASP A 168 15.49 -11.20 -16.51
C ASP A 168 13.95 -11.10 -16.51
N TRP A 169 13.31 -10.81 -15.38
CA TRP A 169 11.84 -10.71 -15.32
C TRP A 169 11.36 -9.47 -16.08
N PRO A 170 10.51 -9.63 -17.11
CA PRO A 170 10.11 -8.52 -17.96
C PRO A 170 9.56 -7.31 -17.20
N ILE A 171 8.71 -7.55 -16.19
CA ILE A 171 8.15 -6.48 -15.37
C ILE A 171 9.20 -5.73 -14.53
N LEU A 172 10.23 -6.41 -14.02
CA LEU A 172 11.30 -5.74 -13.27
C LEU A 172 12.19 -4.90 -14.18
N LEU A 173 12.43 -5.37 -15.42
CA LEU A 173 13.11 -4.59 -16.44
C LEU A 173 12.31 -3.35 -16.85
N GLU A 174 10.99 -3.48 -17.00
CA GLU A 174 10.07 -2.36 -17.24
C GLU A 174 10.10 -1.32 -16.09
N MET A 175 10.11 -1.80 -14.84
CA MET A 175 10.13 -0.96 -13.64
C MET A 175 11.46 -0.24 -13.43
N ASN A 176 12.57 -0.82 -13.88
CA ASN A 176 13.92 -0.30 -13.67
C ASN A 176 14.13 1.08 -14.31
N ASP A 177 13.36 1.40 -15.35
CA ASP A 177 13.41 2.72 -15.99
C ASP A 177 12.65 3.80 -15.18
N GLN A 178 11.88 3.41 -14.17
CA GLN A 178 10.97 4.28 -13.41
C GLN A 178 11.38 4.46 -11.95
N GLY A 179 12.07 3.49 -11.35
CA GLY A 179 12.55 3.57 -9.98
C GLY A 179 13.31 2.34 -9.52
N ASP A 180 13.82 2.41 -8.29
CA ASP A 180 14.88 1.51 -7.80
C ASP A 180 14.37 0.26 -7.05
N TYR A 181 13.08 -0.08 -7.15
CA TYR A 181 12.54 -1.30 -6.53
C TYR A 181 13.23 -2.58 -7.05
N PRO A 182 13.48 -2.76 -8.36
CA PRO A 182 14.15 -3.94 -8.89
C PRO A 182 15.51 -4.22 -8.23
N GLU A 183 16.30 -3.19 -7.93
CA GLU A 183 17.60 -3.29 -7.28
C GLU A 183 17.50 -3.92 -5.89
N VAL A 184 16.47 -3.57 -5.11
CA VAL A 184 16.22 -4.18 -3.79
C VAL A 184 16.01 -5.68 -3.94
N LEU A 185 15.21 -6.10 -4.91
CA LEU A 185 14.94 -7.51 -5.17
C LEU A 185 16.18 -8.23 -5.68
N TRP A 186 16.95 -7.63 -6.60
CA TRP A 186 18.19 -8.20 -7.11
C TRP A 186 19.28 -8.35 -6.04
N GLU A 187 19.40 -7.40 -5.12
CA GLU A 187 20.31 -7.51 -3.98
C GLU A 187 19.90 -8.66 -3.04
N ILE A 188 18.60 -8.85 -2.83
CA ILE A 188 18.07 -9.97 -2.04
C ILE A 188 18.37 -11.29 -2.74
N ALA A 189 18.14 -11.37 -4.05
CA ALA A 189 18.48 -12.54 -4.86
C ALA A 189 19.98 -12.87 -4.76
N ASP A 190 20.86 -11.88 -4.88
CA ASP A 190 22.30 -12.07 -4.78
C ASP A 190 22.73 -12.56 -3.38
N LYS A 191 22.11 -12.06 -2.31
CA LYS A 191 22.32 -12.55 -0.94
C LYS A 191 21.92 -14.02 -0.80
N VAL A 192 20.73 -14.39 -1.29
CA VAL A 192 20.22 -15.76 -1.25
C VAL A 192 21.12 -16.72 -2.05
N SER A 193 21.53 -16.33 -3.26
CA SER A 193 22.47 -17.09 -4.09
C SER A 193 23.84 -17.26 -3.43
N ALA A 194 24.29 -16.28 -2.64
CA ALA A 194 25.51 -16.38 -1.84
C ALA A 194 25.35 -17.23 -0.56
N GLY A 195 24.18 -17.82 -0.32
CA GLY A 195 23.89 -18.62 0.87
C GLY A 195 23.58 -17.79 2.12
N HIS A 196 23.37 -16.48 1.98
CA HIS A 196 23.11 -15.58 3.10
C HIS A 196 21.62 -15.30 3.27
N PHE A 197 21.15 -15.38 4.50
CA PHE A 197 19.78 -14.98 4.82
C PHE A 197 19.63 -13.45 4.69
N PRO A 198 18.73 -12.96 3.82
CA PRO A 198 18.54 -11.53 3.61
C PRO A 198 17.74 -10.91 4.76
N VAL A 199 18.42 -10.42 5.79
CA VAL A 199 17.77 -9.74 6.93
C VAL A 199 16.98 -8.52 6.43
N GLY A 200 15.73 -8.40 6.87
CA GLY A 200 14.85 -7.28 6.48
C GLY A 200 14.19 -7.43 5.12
N TYR A 201 14.33 -8.58 4.43
CA TYR A 201 13.73 -8.79 3.10
C TYR A 201 12.22 -8.49 3.08
N LYS A 202 11.50 -8.80 4.16
CA LYS A 202 10.06 -8.54 4.28
C LYS A 202 9.70 -7.08 4.07
N GLN A 203 10.40 -6.19 4.78
CA GLN A 203 10.18 -4.75 4.64
C GLN A 203 10.67 -4.21 3.29
N GLY A 204 11.76 -4.76 2.75
CA GLY A 204 12.28 -4.36 1.43
C GLY A 204 11.36 -4.77 0.26
N LEU A 205 10.76 -5.96 0.34
CA LEU A 205 9.88 -6.51 -0.70
C LEU A 205 8.41 -6.16 -0.49
N GLY A 206 8.03 -5.70 0.70
CA GLY A 206 6.65 -5.33 1.04
C GLY A 206 5.76 -6.54 1.38
N CYS A 207 6.29 -7.56 2.05
CA CYS A 207 5.52 -8.70 2.53
C CYS A 207 5.45 -8.76 4.07
N ASP A 208 4.34 -9.30 4.58
CA ASP A 208 4.03 -9.43 6.02
C ASP A 208 4.54 -10.76 6.63
#